data_AF-W7CZD4-F1
#
_entry.id   AF-W7CZD4-F1
#
_cell.length_a   1.000
_cell.length_b   1.000
_cell.length_c   1.000
_cell.angle_alpha   90.00
_cell.angle_beta   90.00
_cell.angle_gamma   90.00
#
_symmetry.space_group_name_H-M   'P 1'
#
loop_
_entity.id
_entity.type
_entity.pdbx_description
1 polymer ?
#
loop_
_entity_poly.entity_id
_entity_poly.type
_entity_poly.pdbx_seq_one_letter_code
_entity_poly.pdbx_strand_id
1 'polypeptide(L)'
;MKTEQKGKVILPILFLGYIAIYIDKLVIGIIAVPLAEQLHLSIDEKSYIFSAFFIGYSIMQIPFGYLNDRLGSKFVLIISLSIITISSIVFGSASTLIALVAARFFC
;
A
#
# COMPACT_ATOMS: atom_id res chain seq x y z
N MET A 1 -27.51 12.96 -18.19
CA MET A 1 -27.74 11.51 -18.38
C MET A 1 -26.48 10.65 -18.51
N LYS A 2 -25.42 11.02 -19.26
CA LYS A 2 -24.19 10.18 -19.37
C LYS A 2 -23.36 10.05 -18.08
N THR A 3 -23.43 11.03 -17.17
CA THR A 3 -22.72 11.04 -15.87
C THR A 3 -23.31 10.03 -14.88
N GLU A 4 -24.64 9.91 -14.83
CA GLU A 4 -25.39 8.95 -14.01
C GLU A 4 -25.06 7.49 -14.37
N GLN A 5 -24.94 7.20 -15.66
CA GLN A 5 -24.67 5.83 -16.14
C GLN A 5 -23.22 5.40 -15.92
N LYS A 6 -22.26 6.34 -16.01
CA LYS A 6 -20.85 6.09 -15.65
C LYS A 6 -20.67 5.92 -14.14
N GLY A 7 -21.41 6.66 -13.31
CA GLY A 7 -21.37 6.52 -11.85
C GLY A 7 -21.75 5.12 -11.36
N LYS A 8 -22.76 4.50 -11.98
CA LYS A 8 -23.20 3.13 -11.66
C LYS A 8 -22.15 2.05 -11.94
N VAL A 9 -21.21 2.29 -12.86
CA VAL A 9 -20.11 1.35 -13.18
C VAL A 9 -18.84 1.70 -12.42
N ILE A 10 -18.53 2.99 -12.24
CA ILE A 10 -17.31 3.44 -11.56
C ILE A 10 -17.39 3.17 -10.05
N LEU A 11 -18.55 3.38 -9.42
CA LEU A 11 -18.71 3.19 -7.98
C LEU A 11 -18.41 1.75 -7.52
N PRO A 12 -18.95 0.68 -8.13
CA PRO A 12 -18.62 -0.68 -7.72
C PRO A 12 -17.15 -1.03 -7.99
N ILE A 13 -16.53 -0.48 -9.06
CA ILE A 13 -15.11 -0.68 -9.34
C ILE A 13 -14.24 -0.04 -8.25
N LEU A 14 -14.55 1.20 -7.84
CA LEU A 14 -13.85 1.87 -6.75
C LEU A 14 -14.05 1.14 -5.43
N PHE A 15 -15.26 0.63 -5.18
CA PHE A 15 -15.57 -0.13 -3.97
C PHE A 15 -14.77 -1.44 -3.91
N LEU A 16 -14.72 -2.20 -5.01
CA LEU A 16 -13.90 -3.41 -5.10
C LEU A 16 -12.41 -3.10 -4.94
N GLY A 17 -11.93 -2.02 -5.55
CA GLY A 17 -10.54 -1.57 -5.38
C GLY A 17 -10.22 -1.21 -3.93
N TYR A 18 -11.14 -0.53 -3.25
CA TYR A 18 -11.00 -0.21 -1.83
C TYR A 18 -10.95 -1.47 -0.96
N ILE A 19 -11.84 -2.45 -1.22
CA ILE A 19 -11.81 -3.74 -0.52
C ILE A 19 -10.48 -4.44 -0.74
N ALA A 20 -9.98 -4.48 -1.98
CA ALA A 20 -8.71 -5.13 -2.31
C ALA A 20 -7.54 -4.51 -1.53
N ILE A 21 -7.46 -3.17 -1.49
CA ILE A 21 -6.42 -2.45 -0.71
C ILE A 21 -6.57 -2.72 0.79
N TYR A 22 -7.81 -2.80 1.28
CA TYR A 22 -8.06 -3.07 2.70
C TYR A 22 -7.64 -4.50 3.08
N ILE A 23 -7.93 -5.48 2.23
CA ILE A 23 -7.47 -6.87 2.40
C ILE A 23 -5.95 -6.93 2.40
N ASP A 24 -5.29 -6.25 1.45
CA ASP A 24 -3.84 -6.19 1.38
C ASP A 24 -3.26 -5.70 2.71
N LYS A 25 -3.74 -4.57 3.26
CA LYS A 25 -3.32 -4.07 4.58
C LYS A 25 -3.48 -5.09 5.72
N LEU A 26 -4.59 -5.84 5.74
CA LEU A 26 -4.84 -6.84 6.79
C LEU A 26 -3.88 -8.03 6.66
N VAL A 27 -3.75 -8.55 5.44
CA VAL A 27 -2.89 -9.69 5.12
C VAL A 27 -1.44 -9.36 5.49
N ILE A 28 -0.94 -8.20 5.07
CA ILE A 28 0.40 -7.71 5.38
C ILE A 28 0.67 -7.64 6.89
N GLY A 29 -0.32 -7.23 7.70
CA GLY A 29 -0.21 -7.21 9.16
C GLY A 29 -0.05 -8.60 9.79
N ILE A 30 -0.66 -9.61 9.17
CA ILE A 30 -0.61 -11.01 9.62
C ILE A 30 0.71 -11.68 9.18
N ILE A 31 1.16 -11.48 7.94
CA ILE A 31 2.34 -12.18 7.41
C ILE A 31 3.67 -11.55 7.90
N ALA A 32 3.68 -10.29 8.31
CA ALA A 32 4.92 -9.61 8.70
C ALA A 32 5.63 -10.29 9.90
N VAL A 33 4.87 -10.79 10.87
CA VAL A 33 5.42 -11.48 12.05
C VAL A 33 6.11 -12.80 11.69
N PRO A 34 5.45 -13.77 11.02
CA PRO A 34 6.09 -15.04 10.66
C PRO A 34 7.23 -14.84 9.67
N LEU A 35 7.15 -13.87 8.75
CA LEU A 35 8.25 -13.57 7.83
C LEU A 35 9.49 -13.05 8.57
N ALA A 36 9.28 -12.19 9.58
CA ALA A 36 10.38 -11.70 10.40
C ALA A 36 10.98 -12.80 11.32
N GLU A 37 10.16 -13.76 11.76
CA GLU A 37 10.64 -14.93 12.50
C GLU A 37 11.48 -15.88 11.62
N GLN A 38 11.07 -16.11 10.38
CA GLN A 38 11.84 -16.90 9.41
C GLN A 38 13.21 -16.27 9.11
N LEU A 39 13.31 -14.95 9.17
CA LEU A 39 14.55 -14.20 8.99
C LEU A 39 15.37 -14.05 10.29
N HIS A 40 14.94 -14.68 11.39
CA HIS A 40 15.56 -14.57 12.71
C HIS A 40 15.75 -13.12 13.19
N LEU A 41 14.82 -12.23 12.83
CA LEU A 41 14.87 -10.82 13.23
C LEU A 41 14.49 -10.63 14.70
N SER A 42 15.19 -9.71 15.34
CA SER A 42 14.92 -9.29 16.71
C SER A 42 13.57 -8.57 16.84
N ILE A 43 13.09 -8.42 18.08
CA ILE A 43 11.84 -7.72 18.40
C ILE A 43 11.91 -6.24 17.97
N ASP A 44 13.08 -5.61 18.12
CA ASP A 44 13.31 -4.22 17.70
C ASP A 44 13.20 -4.08 16.18
N GLU A 45 13.74 -5.04 15.43
CA GLU A 45 13.68 -5.04 13.97
C GLU A 45 12.28 -5.29 13.42
N LYS A 46 11.49 -6.15 14.09
CA LYS A 46 10.06 -6.32 13.78
C LYS A 46 9.31 -4.99 13.90
N SER A 47 9.60 -4.21 14.95
CA SER A 47 8.99 -2.90 15.19
C SER A 47 9.28 -1.90 14.07
N TYR A 48 10.47 -1.96 13.45
CA TYR A 48 10.79 -1.12 12.30
C TYR A 48 9.92 -1.42 11.07
N ILE A 49 9.59 -2.69 10.81
CA ILE A 49 8.74 -3.07 9.67
C ILE A 49 7.32 -2.50 9.84
N PHE A 50 6.76 -2.55 11.05
CA PHE A 50 5.42 -2.01 11.32
C PHE A 50 5.39 -0.48 11.30
N SER A 51 6.38 0.17 11.92
CA SER A 51 6.44 1.65 11.98
C SER A 51 6.72 2.30 10.63
N ALA A 52 7.52 1.67 9.76
CA ALA A 52 7.84 2.18 8.43
C ALA A 52 6.60 2.44 7.57
N PHE A 53 5.59 1.57 7.67
CA PHE A 53 4.31 1.75 6.98
C PHE A 53 3.59 3.03 7.43
N PHE A 54 3.50 3.28 8.74
CA PHE A 54 2.83 4.47 9.26
C PHE A 54 3.56 5.75 8.84
N ILE A 55 4.89 5.76 8.92
CA ILE A 55 5.69 6.92 8.54
C ILE A 55 5.55 7.19 7.04
N GLY A 56 5.70 6.18 6.20
CA GLY A 56 5.53 6.29 4.75
C GLY A 56 4.14 6.81 4.37
N TYR A 57 3.10 6.22 4.96
CA TYR A 57 1.71 6.61 4.73
C TYR A 57 1.43 8.06 5.15
N SER A 58 1.94 8.50 6.30
CA SER A 58 1.79 9.88 6.77
C SER A 58 2.49 10.89 5.86
N ILE A 59 3.72 10.59 5.43
CA ILE A 59 4.48 11.48 4.55
C ILE A 59 3.82 11.56 3.17
N MET A 60 3.33 10.44 2.63
CA MET A 60 2.78 10.37 1.28
C MET A 60 1.38 10.99 1.14
N GLN A 61 0.61 11.13 2.22
CA GLN A 61 -0.71 11.76 2.16
C GLN A 61 -0.69 13.19 1.60
N ILE A 62 0.29 14.00 2.01
CA ILE A 62 0.41 15.40 1.56
C ILE A 62 0.75 15.50 0.05
N PRO A 63 1.85 14.88 -0.45
CA PRO A 63 2.21 14.98 -1.86
C PRO A 63 1.19 14.29 -2.77
N PHE A 64 0.65 13.12 -2.41
CA PHE A 64 -0.38 12.47 -3.22
C PHE A 64 -1.71 13.22 -3.21
N GLY A 65 -2.05 13.89 -2.10
CA GLY A 65 -3.19 14.82 -2.04
C GLY A 65 -3.02 15.98 -3.02
N TYR A 66 -1.88 16.66 -2.96
CA TYR A 66 -1.55 17.72 -3.92
C TYR A 66 -1.54 17.22 -5.37
N LEU A 67 -0.98 16.04 -5.61
CA LEU A 67 -0.90 15.44 -6.94
C LEU A 67 -2.30 15.06 -7.47
N ASN A 68 -3.20 14.60 -6.59
CA ASN A 68 -4.59 14.29 -6.93
C ASN A 68 -5.34 15.54 -7.40
N ASP A 69 -5.11 16.67 -6.73
CA ASP A 69 -5.75 17.93 -7.08
C ASP A 69 -5.23 18.51 -8.41
N ARG A 70 -3.95 18.23 -8.76
CA ARG A 70 -3.30 18.79 -9.95
C ARG A 70 -3.37 17.91 -11.21
N LEU A 71 -3.18 16.60 -11.06
CA LEU A 71 -3.15 15.64 -12.18
C LEU A 71 -4.46 14.86 -12.36
N GLY A 72 -5.39 15.01 -11.42
CA GLY A 72 -6.70 14.37 -11.43
C GLY A 72 -6.66 12.93 -10.88
N SER A 73 -7.77 12.54 -10.25
CA SER A 73 -7.85 11.30 -9.47
C SER A 73 -7.57 10.02 -10.24
N LYS A 74 -7.92 9.97 -11.54
CA LYS A 74 -7.68 8.76 -12.34
C LYS A 74 -6.18 8.44 -12.48
N PHE A 75 -5.36 9.46 -12.75
CA PHE A 75 -3.93 9.26 -12.95
C PHE A 75 -3.24 8.87 -11.64
N VAL A 76 -3.59 9.57 -10.56
CA VAL A 76 -3.05 9.30 -9.23
C VAL A 76 -3.42 7.90 -8.74
N LEU A 77 -4.67 7.47 -8.95
CA LEU A 77 -5.12 6.13 -8.56
C LEU A 77 -4.32 5.02 -9.28
N ILE A 78 -4.02 5.18 -10.57
CA ILE A 78 -3.20 4.22 -11.33
C ILE A 78 -1.75 4.18 -10.80
N ILE A 79 -1.15 5.34 -10.52
CA ILE A 79 0.21 5.41 -9.96
C ILE A 79 0.26 4.75 -8.60
N SER A 80 -0.64 5.10 -7.68
CA SER A 80 -0.68 4.54 -6.33
C SER A 80 -0.89 3.02 -6.35
N LEU A 81 -1.80 2.52 -7.19
CA LEU A 81 -1.99 1.06 -7.36
C LEU A 81 -0.74 0.37 -7.89
N SER A 82 -0.03 1.01 -8.84
CA SER A 82 1.20 0.44 -9.39
C SER A 82 2.30 0.34 -8.33
N ILE A 83 2.48 1.40 -7.53
CA ILE A 83 3.48 1.45 -6.44
C ILE A 83 3.15 0.40 -5.37
N ILE A 84 1.90 0.29 -4.95
CA ILE A 84 1.46 -0.73 -3.97
C ILE A 84 1.72 -2.14 -4.50
N THR A 85 1.36 -2.39 -5.77
CA THR A 85 1.54 -3.72 -6.37
C THR A 85 3.02 -4.11 -6.41
N ILE A 86 3.90 -3.21 -6.84
CA ILE A 86 5.35 -3.45 -6.87
C ILE A 86 5.87 -3.67 -5.45
N SER A 87 5.45 -2.83 -4.50
CA SER A 87 5.88 -2.93 -3.10
C SER A 87 5.45 -4.24 -2.44
N SER A 88 4.23 -4.71 -2.72
CA SER A 88 3.71 -5.98 -2.19
C SER A 88 4.48 -7.20 -2.77
N ILE A 89 4.86 -7.16 -4.05
CA ILE A 89 5.72 -8.19 -4.67
C ILE A 89 7.12 -8.18 -4.05
N VAL A 90 7.72 -7.01 -3.84
CA VAL A 90 9.02 -6.89 -3.18
C VAL A 90 8.94 -7.39 -1.74
N PHE A 91 7.88 -7.05 -1.00
CA PHE A 91 7.69 -7.52 0.37
C PHE A 91 7.60 -9.05 0.47
N GLY A 92 6.86 -9.70 -0.44
CA GLY A 92 6.71 -11.15 -0.47
C GLY A 92 7.98 -11.91 -0.91
N SER A 93 8.89 -11.25 -1.64
CA SER A 93 10.16 -11.84 -2.11
C SER A 93 11.39 -11.38 -1.33
N ALA A 94 11.22 -10.46 -0.38
CA ALA A 94 12.31 -9.88 0.39
C ALA A 94 12.91 -10.88 1.40
N SER A 95 14.23 -10.99 1.36
CA SER A 95 15.04 -11.81 2.27
C SER A 95 15.93 -10.98 3.21
N THR A 96 15.76 -9.66 3.23
CA THR A 96 16.54 -8.75 4.09
C THR A 96 15.63 -7.76 4.80
N LEU A 97 16.02 -7.37 6.01
CA LEU A 97 15.29 -6.36 6.81
C LEU A 97 15.10 -5.06 6.03
N ILE A 98 16.14 -4.59 5.35
CA ILE A 98 16.12 -3.32 4.59
C ILE A 98 15.09 -3.39 3.46
N ALA A 99 15.04 -4.50 2.73
CA ALA A 99 14.05 -4.70 1.67
C ALA A 99 12.63 -4.75 2.23
N LEU A 100 12.41 -5.39 3.37
CA LEU A 100 11.10 -5.43 4.04
C LEU A 100 10.64 -4.04 4.51
N VAL A 101 11.54 -3.29 5.15
CA VAL A 101 11.27 -1.93 5.64
C VAL A 101 11.02 -0.97 4.47
N ALA A 102 11.85 -1.02 3.43
CA ALA A 102 11.70 -0.18 2.24
C ALA A 102 10.40 -0.51 1.49
N ALA A 103 10.08 -1.79 1.30
CA ALA A 103 8.83 -2.21 0.70
C ALA A 103 7.63 -1.71 1.51
N ARG A 104 7.70 -1.71 2.84
CA ARG A 104 6.63 -1.17 3.68
C ARG A 104 6.49 0.32 3.69
N PHE A 105 7.57 1.05 3.49
CA PHE A 105 7.52 2.50 3.38
C PHE A 105 6.72 2.96 2.14
N PHE A 106 6.79 2.21 1.04
CA PHE A 106 6.11 2.55 -0.22
C PHE A 106 4.73 1.89 -0.40
N CYS A 107 4.34 1.00 0.51
CA CYS A 107 3.07 0.27 0.45
C CYS A 107 1.88 1.06 1.03
#